data_AF-A0AB36CVE3-F1
#
_entry.id   AF-A0AB36CVE3-F1
#
_cell.length_a   1.000
_cell.length_b   1.000
_cell.length_c   1.000
_cell.angle_alpha   90.00
_cell.angle_beta   90.00
_cell.angle_gamma   90.00
#
_symmetry.space_group_name_H-M   'P 1'
#
loop_
_entity.id
_entity.type
_entity.pdbx_description
1 polymer ?
#
loop_
_entity_poly.entity_id
_entity_poly.type
_entity_poly.pdbx_seq_one_letter_code
_entity_poly.pdbx_strand_id
1 'polypeptide(L)'
;MKHFIVFLTFFLFCFRVQAAEDCKKAIPTDAVLFQQFSFGAEFACVYESSSVQDNAILSFYSENVSGSKLISSNEKLISLEDARDGVNLPDVTKLKSGAYQILWDYPNGVDVINLALSTGVLYFDDATKELRLHPFGGDGEVRLLTLVNDSIAPATLNFSNINASQIFDKNSLRLKGEATDLRISIEKAFLYSDAAENSKTKSYLIKGDVVKVAEYKSGFLKASYKMKNGKYLIRWVSLSSVI
;
A
#
# COMPACT_ATOMS: atom_id res chain seq x y z
N MET A 1 32.58 25.35 42.07
CA MET A 1 32.48 23.87 42.04
C MET A 1 31.04 23.56 41.64
N LYS A 2 30.65 23.34 40.39
CA LYS A 2 31.04 22.32 39.37
C LYS A 2 31.07 20.89 39.93
N HIS A 3 30.45 19.98 39.15
CA HIS A 3 30.11 18.55 39.39
C HIS A 3 28.64 18.37 39.83
N PHE A 4 27.79 17.58 39.17
CA PHE A 4 28.00 16.51 38.20
C PHE A 4 26.70 16.31 37.38
N ILE A 5 26.72 16.68 36.11
CA ILE A 5 25.83 16.13 35.07
C ILE A 5 26.57 14.91 34.52
N VAL A 6 25.87 13.79 34.35
CA VAL A 6 26.07 12.73 33.34
C VAL A 6 25.50 11.45 33.95
N PHE A 7 24.37 10.98 33.41
CA PHE A 7 24.07 9.56 33.15
C PHE A 7 22.60 9.46 32.75
N LEU A 8 22.27 9.71 31.47
CA LEU A 8 21.13 9.04 30.82
C LEU A 8 21.13 9.26 29.29
N THR A 9 22.18 8.85 28.59
CA THR A 9 22.17 8.80 27.12
C THR A 9 22.99 7.61 26.62
N PHE A 10 22.58 6.38 26.97
CA PHE A 10 23.20 5.17 26.42
C PHE A 10 22.25 3.97 26.42
N PHE A 11 21.05 4.09 25.83
CA PHE A 11 20.17 2.92 25.63
C PHE A 11 19.32 2.95 24.35
N LEU A 12 19.64 3.80 23.37
CA LEU A 12 18.91 3.87 22.09
C LEU A 12 19.72 3.40 20.87
N PHE A 13 20.98 3.01 21.03
CA PHE A 13 21.84 2.58 19.92
C PHE A 13 22.05 1.06 19.78
N CYS A 14 21.72 0.25 20.79
CA CYS A 14 21.97 -1.20 20.70
C CYS A 14 20.99 -1.94 19.77
N PHE A 15 19.76 -1.47 19.61
CA PHE A 15 18.75 -2.19 18.80
C PHE A 15 19.00 -2.09 17.29
N ARG A 16 19.56 -0.97 16.80
CA ARG A 16 19.83 -0.84 15.35
C ARG A 16 21.02 -1.67 14.87
N VAL A 17 22.03 -1.86 15.72
CA VAL A 17 23.24 -2.62 15.37
C VAL A 17 22.99 -4.12 15.43
N GLN A 18 22.20 -4.61 16.40
CA GLN A 18 21.85 -6.01 16.52
C GLN A 18 20.99 -6.48 15.34
N ALA A 19 20.00 -5.66 14.93
CA ALA A 19 19.12 -6.00 13.84
C ALA A 19 19.91 -6.30 12.56
N ALA A 20 20.75 -5.39 12.05
CA ALA A 20 21.46 -5.57 10.77
C ALA A 20 22.31 -6.86 10.65
N GLU A 21 22.62 -7.55 11.75
CA GLU A 21 23.27 -8.87 11.71
C GLU A 21 22.33 -10.03 11.37
N ASP A 22 21.05 -9.95 11.76
CA ASP A 22 20.13 -11.09 11.67
C ASP A 22 19.81 -11.42 10.21
N CYS A 23 19.54 -10.39 9.39
CA CYS A 23 19.36 -10.58 7.95
C CYS A 23 20.64 -11.08 7.28
N LYS A 24 21.82 -10.53 7.63
CA LYS A 24 23.10 -10.97 7.02
C LYS A 24 23.41 -12.45 7.26
N LYS A 25 22.96 -13.01 8.39
CA LYS A 25 23.11 -14.44 8.70
C LYS A 25 22.04 -15.31 8.03
N ALA A 26 20.88 -14.74 7.73
CA ALA A 26 19.71 -15.47 7.24
C ALA A 26 19.58 -15.52 5.71
N ILE A 27 20.01 -14.46 5.01
CA ILE A 27 19.92 -14.35 3.55
C ILE A 27 21.06 -15.12 2.85
N PRO A 28 20.92 -15.46 1.56
CA PRO A 28 21.99 -16.09 0.79
C PRO A 28 23.30 -15.29 0.83
N THR A 29 24.44 -15.96 0.77
CA THR A 29 25.76 -15.30 0.88
C THR A 29 26.09 -14.37 -0.28
N ASP A 30 25.47 -14.59 -1.44
CA ASP A 30 25.58 -13.73 -2.62
C ASP A 30 24.60 -12.55 -2.60
N ALA A 31 23.73 -12.47 -1.59
CA ALA A 31 22.69 -11.47 -1.53
C ALA A 31 23.19 -10.10 -1.05
N VAL A 32 22.57 -9.04 -1.56
CA VAL A 32 22.81 -7.66 -1.12
C VAL A 32 21.59 -7.19 -0.33
N LEU A 33 21.77 -6.95 0.96
CA LEU A 33 20.71 -6.46 1.85
C LEU A 33 20.41 -4.98 1.57
N PHE A 34 19.15 -4.66 1.26
CA PHE A 34 18.67 -3.29 1.13
C PHE A 34 18.07 -2.78 2.44
N GLN A 35 17.18 -3.56 3.05
CA GLN A 35 16.46 -3.13 4.25
C GLN A 35 16.16 -4.30 5.19
N GLN A 36 16.06 -4.00 6.47
CA GLN A 36 15.67 -4.94 7.50
C GLN A 36 14.64 -4.33 8.44
N PHE A 37 13.74 -5.19 8.92
CA PHE A 37 12.71 -4.89 9.91
C PHE A 37 12.79 -5.92 11.04
N SER A 38 12.70 -5.48 12.30
CA SER A 38 12.73 -6.37 13.47
C SER A 38 11.41 -6.33 14.22
N PHE A 39 10.93 -7.49 14.63
CA PHE A 39 9.65 -7.70 15.32
C PHE A 39 9.83 -8.48 16.64
N GLY A 40 11.02 -8.39 17.25
CA GLY A 40 11.42 -9.22 18.38
C GLY A 40 12.13 -10.48 17.89
N ALA A 41 11.58 -11.67 18.21
CA ALA A 41 12.15 -12.96 17.77
C ALA A 41 11.90 -13.28 16.28
N GLU A 42 11.41 -12.32 15.51
CA GLU A 42 11.12 -12.43 14.09
C GLU A 42 11.59 -11.16 13.40
N PHE A 43 11.87 -11.26 12.11
CA PHE A 43 12.38 -10.14 11.32
C PHE A 43 12.04 -10.34 9.84
N ALA A 44 12.13 -9.25 9.07
CA ALA A 44 12.00 -9.29 7.61
C ALA A 44 13.20 -8.63 6.95
N CYS A 45 13.55 -9.14 5.77
CA CYS A 45 14.69 -8.69 4.97
C CYS A 45 14.22 -8.38 3.55
N VAL A 46 14.63 -7.22 3.02
CA VAL A 46 14.52 -6.88 1.61
C VAL A 46 15.93 -6.93 1.01
N TYR A 47 16.15 -7.78 0.02
CA TYR A 47 17.48 -8.00 -0.55
C TYR A 47 17.43 -8.37 -2.03
N GLU A 48 18.55 -8.15 -2.72
CA GLU A 48 18.82 -8.68 -4.05
C GLU A 48 19.54 -10.02 -3.93
N SER A 49 19.28 -10.97 -4.85
CA SER A 49 20.04 -12.20 -4.98
C SER A 49 20.25 -12.52 -6.45
N SER A 50 21.39 -13.14 -6.80
CA SER A 50 21.72 -13.48 -8.18
C SER A 50 20.74 -14.45 -8.85
N SER A 51 19.92 -15.16 -8.06
CA SER A 51 18.88 -16.06 -8.57
C SER A 51 17.62 -15.35 -9.07
N VAL A 52 17.43 -14.06 -8.78
CA VAL A 52 16.27 -13.26 -9.18
C VAL A 52 16.74 -11.98 -9.84
N GLN A 53 16.35 -11.76 -11.10
CA GLN A 53 16.94 -10.68 -11.92
C GLN A 53 16.16 -9.36 -11.87
N ASP A 54 14.82 -9.41 -11.79
CA ASP A 54 13.99 -8.22 -12.02
C ASP A 54 13.38 -7.65 -10.73
N ASN A 55 13.41 -8.40 -9.63
CA ASN A 55 12.73 -8.04 -8.40
C ASN A 55 13.64 -8.17 -7.19
N ALA A 56 13.41 -7.33 -6.18
CA ALA A 56 13.94 -7.55 -4.84
C ALA A 56 13.10 -8.62 -4.13
N ILE A 57 13.74 -9.35 -3.22
CA ILE A 57 13.13 -10.41 -2.44
C ILE A 57 12.78 -9.86 -1.06
N LEU A 58 11.51 -9.97 -0.66
CA LEU A 58 11.07 -9.73 0.71
C LEU A 58 10.85 -11.09 1.41
N SER A 59 11.66 -11.37 2.43
CA SER A 59 11.58 -12.62 3.21
C SER A 59 11.35 -12.33 4.69
N PHE A 60 10.49 -13.14 5.32
CA PHE A 60 10.20 -13.12 6.74
C PHE A 60 10.85 -14.33 7.41
N TYR A 61 11.45 -14.11 8.59
CA TYR A 61 12.18 -15.12 9.34
C TYR A 61 11.76 -15.10 10.82
N SER A 62 11.95 -16.24 11.47
CA SER A 62 11.92 -16.39 12.92
C SER A 62 13.29 -16.82 13.42
N GLU A 63 13.72 -16.31 14.56
CA GLU A 63 14.89 -16.79 15.27
C GLU A 63 14.54 -18.07 16.04
N ASN A 64 15.41 -19.07 15.95
CA ASN A 64 15.38 -20.22 16.82
C ASN A 64 16.80 -20.55 17.31
N VAL A 65 16.90 -21.51 18.24
CA VAL A 65 18.16 -21.91 18.87
C VAL A 65 19.21 -22.39 17.85
N SER A 66 18.78 -22.87 16.69
CA SER A 66 19.61 -23.38 15.59
C SER A 66 19.90 -22.34 14.50
N GLY A 67 19.44 -21.10 14.67
CA GLY A 67 19.58 -20.00 13.71
C GLY A 67 18.25 -19.50 13.16
N SER A 68 18.31 -18.78 12.04
CA SER A 68 17.14 -18.17 11.41
C SER A 68 16.36 -19.21 10.59
N LYS A 69 15.05 -19.29 10.80
CA LYS A 69 14.13 -20.11 10.01
C LYS A 69 13.26 -19.23 9.13
N LEU A 70 13.28 -19.49 7.82
CA LEU A 70 12.39 -18.83 6.86
C LEU A 70 10.93 -19.17 7.18
N ILE A 71 10.10 -18.13 7.30
CA ILE A 71 8.65 -18.22 7.43
C ILE A 71 8.03 -18.19 6.03
N SER A 72 8.31 -17.15 5.25
CA SER A 72 7.80 -16.98 3.88
C SER A 72 8.65 -15.97 3.11
N SER A 73 8.62 -16.05 1.79
CA SER A 73 9.37 -15.16 0.90
C SER A 73 8.53 -14.78 -0.32
N ASN A 74 8.77 -13.59 -0.88
CA ASN A 74 8.12 -13.09 -2.08
C ASN A 74 9.11 -12.33 -2.97
N GLU A 75 9.02 -12.56 -4.28
CA GLU A 75 9.89 -11.99 -5.33
C GLU A 75 9.11 -11.19 -6.38
N LYS A 76 7.88 -10.75 -6.06
CA LYS A 76 6.89 -10.18 -7.01
C LYS A 76 6.24 -8.88 -6.53
N LEU A 77 6.67 -8.35 -5.38
CA LEU A 77 6.11 -7.16 -4.77
C LEU A 77 6.94 -5.90 -4.99
N ILE A 78 8.26 -6.03 -5.10
CA ILE A 78 9.20 -4.92 -5.11
C ILE A 78 10.10 -5.07 -6.34
N SER A 79 10.10 -4.08 -7.22
CA SER A 79 11.02 -4.08 -8.36
C SER A 79 12.46 -3.92 -7.87
N LEU A 80 13.42 -4.52 -8.58
CA LEU A 80 14.82 -4.40 -8.19
C LEU A 80 15.36 -2.97 -8.34
N GLU A 81 14.85 -2.22 -9.33
CA GLU A 81 15.18 -0.82 -9.57
C GLU A 81 14.78 0.06 -8.38
N ASP A 82 13.51 -0.01 -7.96
CA ASP A 82 13.00 0.71 -6.78
C ASP A 82 13.85 0.42 -5.53
N ALA A 83 14.18 -0.86 -5.31
CA ALA A 83 14.95 -1.27 -4.15
C ALA A 83 16.40 -0.75 -4.15
N ARG A 84 17.07 -0.73 -5.31
CA ARG A 84 18.44 -0.22 -5.44
C ARG A 84 18.50 1.30 -5.30
N ASP A 85 17.51 2.00 -5.81
CA ASP A 85 17.42 3.46 -5.72
C ASP A 85 16.93 3.92 -4.33
N GLY A 86 16.43 2.98 -3.51
CA GLY A 86 15.85 3.25 -2.20
C GLY A 86 14.54 4.02 -2.29
N VAL A 87 13.88 3.97 -3.45
CA VAL A 87 12.60 4.63 -3.74
C VAL A 87 11.50 3.58 -3.66
N ASN A 88 10.31 3.95 -3.18
CA ASN A 88 9.16 3.03 -3.08
C ASN A 88 9.44 1.72 -2.31
N LEU A 89 10.39 1.70 -1.38
CA LEU A 89 10.55 0.59 -0.46
C LEU A 89 9.41 0.60 0.57
N PRO A 90 8.75 -0.54 0.81
CA PRO A 90 7.68 -0.58 1.81
C PRO A 90 8.25 -0.49 3.22
N ASP A 91 7.46 0.07 4.14
CA ASP A 91 7.63 -0.23 5.55
C ASP A 91 6.95 -1.57 5.87
N VAL A 92 7.57 -2.36 6.76
CA VAL A 92 7.04 -3.65 7.19
C VAL A 92 6.95 -3.65 8.70
N THR A 93 5.76 -3.93 9.22
CA THR A 93 5.50 -3.93 10.66
C THR A 93 4.71 -5.18 11.07
N LYS A 94 4.86 -5.58 12.33
CA LYS A 94 3.99 -6.58 12.95
C LYS A 94 2.97 -5.87 13.84
N LEU A 95 1.69 -6.05 13.52
CA LEU A 95 0.59 -5.45 14.25
C LEU A 95 0.38 -6.14 15.60
N LYS A 96 -0.30 -5.47 16.54
CA LYS A 96 -0.66 -6.04 17.85
C LYS A 96 -1.53 -7.30 17.74
N SER A 97 -2.26 -7.46 16.65
CA SER A 97 -3.03 -8.67 16.33
C SER A 97 -2.16 -9.87 15.98
N GLY A 98 -0.86 -9.66 15.73
CA GLY A 98 0.07 -10.67 15.23
C GLY A 98 0.17 -10.73 13.71
N ALA A 99 -0.70 -10.02 12.99
CA ALA A 99 -0.61 -9.88 11.52
C ALA A 99 0.61 -9.05 11.12
N TYR A 100 1.13 -9.29 9.94
CA TYR A 100 2.19 -8.48 9.33
C TYR A 100 1.57 -7.52 8.34
N GLN A 101 2.07 -6.29 8.30
CA GLN A 101 1.64 -5.26 7.38
C GLN A 101 2.82 -4.85 6.52
N ILE A 102 2.57 -4.77 5.22
CA ILE A 102 3.49 -4.19 4.22
C ILE A 102 2.81 -2.92 3.70
N LEU A 103 3.48 -1.78 3.82
CA LEU A 103 2.91 -0.47 3.55
C LEU A 103 3.83 0.34 2.63
N TRP A 104 3.28 0.82 1.51
CA TRP A 104 3.93 1.82 0.66
C TRP A 104 3.25 3.17 0.83
N ASP A 105 4.01 4.19 1.24
CA ASP A 105 3.53 5.56 1.37
C ASP A 105 4.01 6.41 0.19
N TYR A 106 3.07 6.87 -0.63
CA TYR A 106 3.31 7.71 -1.79
C TYR A 106 2.77 9.13 -1.54
N PRO A 107 3.25 10.17 -2.24
CA PRO A 107 2.73 11.53 -2.04
C PRO A 107 1.20 11.65 -2.13
N ASN A 108 0.57 10.85 -2.99
CA ASN A 108 -0.87 10.89 -3.27
C ASN A 108 -1.67 9.72 -2.66
N GLY A 109 -1.07 8.88 -1.82
CA GLY A 109 -1.80 7.72 -1.28
C GLY A 109 -0.96 6.74 -0.50
N VAL A 110 -1.61 5.70 0.00
CA VAL A 110 -0.96 4.59 0.73
C VAL A 110 -1.49 3.27 0.18
N ASP A 111 -0.60 2.36 -0.19
CA ASP A 111 -0.95 0.98 -0.49
C ASP A 111 -0.56 0.09 0.68
N VAL A 112 -1.47 -0.78 1.11
CA VAL A 112 -1.28 -1.66 2.27
C VAL A 112 -1.65 -3.08 1.88
N ILE A 113 -0.82 -4.04 2.28
CA ILE A 113 -1.12 -5.47 2.26
C ILE A 113 -0.97 -6.00 3.68
N ASN A 114 -2.02 -6.62 4.21
CA ASN A 114 -1.97 -7.31 5.49
C ASN A 114 -1.84 -8.83 5.25
N LEU A 115 -1.02 -9.47 6.08
CA LEU A 115 -0.71 -10.89 6.03
C LEU A 115 -0.97 -11.55 7.37
N ALA A 116 -1.61 -12.71 7.34
CA ALA A 116 -1.84 -13.54 8.51
C ALA A 116 -0.87 -14.73 8.52
N LEU A 117 -0.28 -15.01 9.68
CA LEU A 117 0.53 -16.21 9.89
C LEU A 117 -0.37 -17.39 10.24
N SER A 118 -0.36 -18.42 9.40
CA SER A 118 -1.09 -19.66 9.62
C SER A 118 -0.18 -20.85 9.36
N THR A 119 -0.11 -21.80 10.30
CA THR A 119 0.72 -23.01 10.18
C THR A 119 2.19 -22.75 9.83
N GLY A 120 2.74 -21.60 10.26
CA GLY A 120 4.13 -21.21 10.02
C GLY A 120 4.40 -20.59 8.64
N VAL A 121 3.36 -20.25 7.88
CA VAL A 121 3.44 -19.61 6.56
C VAL A 121 2.55 -18.38 6.53
N LEU A 122 2.97 -17.34 5.81
CA LEU A 122 2.19 -16.12 5.63
C LEU A 122 1.20 -16.26 4.47
N TYR A 123 -0.03 -15.83 4.72
CA TYR A 123 -1.10 -15.76 3.75
C TYR A 123 -1.63 -14.34 3.64
N PHE A 124 -2.13 -14.00 2.46
CA PHE A 124 -2.92 -12.80 2.24
C PHE A 124 -4.11 -12.74 3.21
N ASP A 125 -4.30 -11.60 3.86
CA ASP A 125 -5.48 -11.31 4.69
C ASP A 125 -6.36 -10.28 3.98
N ASP A 126 -5.85 -9.06 3.80
CA ASP A 126 -6.51 -8.02 3.02
C ASP A 126 -5.50 -7.09 2.32
N ALA A 127 -6.00 -6.23 1.44
CA ALA A 127 -5.24 -5.11 0.90
C ALA A 127 -6.10 -3.88 0.69
N THR A 128 -5.50 -2.71 0.90
CA THR A 128 -6.15 -1.42 0.72
C THR A 128 -5.29 -0.46 -0.08
N LYS A 129 -5.92 0.33 -0.95
CA LYS A 129 -5.32 1.48 -1.65
C LYS A 129 -6.05 2.74 -1.22
N GLU A 130 -5.39 3.56 -0.43
CA GLU A 130 -5.88 4.86 -0.01
C GLU A 130 -5.37 5.94 -0.95
N LEU A 131 -6.26 6.81 -1.41
CA LEU A 131 -5.94 7.94 -2.26
C LEU A 131 -6.21 9.22 -1.51
N ARG A 132 -5.18 10.06 -1.40
CA ARG A 132 -5.24 11.39 -0.80
C ARG A 132 -5.70 12.38 -1.85
N LEU A 133 -6.89 12.95 -1.63
CA LEU A 133 -7.51 13.88 -2.55
C LEU A 133 -7.27 15.31 -2.06
N HIS A 134 -6.64 16.11 -2.92
CA HIS A 134 -6.23 17.46 -2.54
C HIS A 134 -7.43 18.38 -2.35
N PRO A 135 -7.45 19.18 -1.26
CA PRO A 135 -8.48 20.19 -1.06
C PRO A 135 -8.36 21.29 -2.12
N PHE A 136 -9.47 21.61 -2.77
CA PHE A 136 -9.52 22.74 -3.69
C PHE A 136 -9.51 24.07 -2.91
N GLY A 137 -8.51 24.92 -3.17
CA GLY A 137 -8.42 26.27 -2.59
C GLY A 137 -7.43 26.44 -1.43
N GLY A 138 -6.56 25.46 -1.17
CA GLY A 138 -5.44 25.60 -0.22
C GLY A 138 -5.78 25.45 1.25
N ASP A 139 -7.06 25.58 1.62
CA ASP A 139 -7.53 25.41 2.99
C ASP A 139 -8.74 24.46 3.03
N GLY A 140 -8.53 23.25 3.52
CA GLY A 140 -9.54 22.20 3.59
C GLY A 140 -8.95 20.87 4.07
N GLU A 141 -9.79 20.05 4.71
CA GLU A 141 -9.37 18.71 5.14
C GLU A 141 -9.03 17.83 3.93
N VAL A 142 -7.91 17.11 4.02
CA VAL A 142 -7.56 16.06 3.07
C VAL A 142 -8.66 15.01 3.10
N ARG A 143 -9.27 14.77 1.93
CA ARG A 143 -10.27 13.71 1.79
C ARG A 143 -9.59 12.45 1.34
N LEU A 144 -10.03 11.32 1.89
CA LEU A 144 -9.49 10.00 1.58
C LEU A 144 -10.51 9.21 0.79
N LEU A 145 -10.07 8.60 -0.29
CA LEU A 145 -10.80 7.56 -0.99
C LEU A 145 -10.09 6.24 -0.76
N THR A 146 -10.71 5.33 -0.02
CA THR A 146 -10.14 4.02 0.26
C THR A 146 -10.75 2.98 -0.66
N LEU A 147 -9.90 2.28 -1.40
CA LEU A 147 -10.24 1.11 -2.18
C LEU A 147 -9.74 -0.14 -1.47
N VAL A 148 -10.47 -1.25 -1.58
CA VAL A 148 -10.13 -2.55 -0.99
C VAL A 148 -10.09 -3.62 -2.06
N ASN A 149 -9.23 -4.63 -1.90
CA ASN A 149 -9.33 -5.87 -2.66
C ASN A 149 -10.20 -6.86 -1.88
N ASP A 150 -11.42 -7.10 -2.37
CA ASP A 150 -12.34 -8.14 -1.87
C ASP A 150 -12.46 -9.33 -2.84
N SER A 151 -11.70 -9.30 -3.94
CA SER A 151 -11.69 -10.34 -4.96
C SER A 151 -10.91 -11.60 -4.54
N ILE A 152 -10.02 -11.46 -3.55
CA ILE A 152 -9.22 -12.54 -2.99
C ILE A 152 -9.69 -12.77 -1.56
N ALA A 153 -10.13 -13.99 -1.26
CA ALA A 153 -10.55 -14.34 0.08
C ALA A 153 -9.33 -14.45 1.02
N PRO A 154 -9.45 -13.98 2.28
CA PRO A 154 -8.40 -14.12 3.29
C PRO A 154 -7.95 -15.58 3.44
N ALA A 155 -6.66 -15.77 3.76
CA ALA A 155 -6.02 -17.07 3.98
C ALA A 155 -6.01 -18.03 2.77
N THR A 156 -6.40 -17.59 1.57
CA THR A 156 -6.41 -18.46 0.37
C THR A 156 -5.19 -18.31 -0.53
N LEU A 157 -4.46 -17.20 -0.42
CA LEU A 157 -3.28 -16.90 -1.24
C LEU A 157 -2.01 -16.86 -0.38
N ASN A 158 -1.07 -17.78 -0.65
CA ASN A 158 0.26 -17.76 -0.03
C ASN A 158 1.01 -16.47 -0.36
N PHE A 159 1.77 -15.95 0.60
CA PHE A 159 2.59 -14.75 0.42
C PHE A 159 3.51 -14.83 -0.80
N SER A 160 4.12 -15.99 -1.09
CA SER A 160 4.98 -16.20 -2.26
C SER A 160 4.29 -16.01 -3.62
N ASN A 161 2.97 -16.09 -3.64
CA ASN A 161 2.15 -15.99 -4.85
C ASN A 161 1.48 -14.62 -5.00
N ILE A 162 1.61 -13.74 -4.00
CA ILE A 162 1.09 -12.37 -4.08
C ILE A 162 1.89 -11.59 -5.12
N ASN A 163 1.18 -10.89 -6.01
CA ASN A 163 1.76 -9.98 -6.99
C ASN A 163 1.07 -8.61 -6.89
N ALA A 164 1.83 -7.54 -6.70
CA ALA A 164 1.30 -6.19 -6.50
C ALA A 164 0.37 -5.74 -7.63
N SER A 165 0.71 -6.08 -8.88
CA SER A 165 -0.08 -5.73 -10.07
C SER A 165 -1.45 -6.41 -10.09
N GLN A 166 -1.60 -7.58 -9.45
CA GLN A 166 -2.86 -8.30 -9.36
C GLN A 166 -3.70 -7.83 -8.15
N ILE A 167 -3.04 -7.58 -7.02
CA ILE A 167 -3.69 -7.11 -5.79
C ILE A 167 -4.31 -5.73 -5.99
N PHE A 168 -3.59 -4.83 -6.65
CA PHE A 168 -4.05 -3.47 -6.88
C PHE A 168 -4.58 -3.24 -8.31
N ASP A 169 -4.93 -4.32 -9.03
CA ASP A 169 -5.58 -4.19 -10.33
C ASP A 169 -6.92 -3.47 -10.18
N LYS A 170 -7.21 -2.56 -11.11
CA LYS A 170 -8.43 -1.75 -11.12
C LYS A 170 -9.73 -2.56 -11.15
N ASN A 171 -9.69 -3.82 -11.60
CA ASN A 171 -10.87 -4.70 -11.62
C ASN A 171 -11.04 -5.47 -10.30
N SER A 172 -9.95 -5.66 -9.55
CA SER A 172 -9.91 -6.34 -8.25
C SER A 172 -10.33 -5.42 -7.10
N LEU A 173 -10.29 -4.10 -7.31
CA LEU A 173 -10.58 -3.10 -6.28
C LEU A 173 -12.07 -2.71 -6.21
N ARG A 174 -12.54 -2.38 -5.01
CA ARG A 174 -13.87 -1.84 -4.71
C ARG A 174 -13.77 -0.66 -3.75
N LEU A 175 -14.78 0.21 -3.75
CA LEU A 175 -14.86 1.32 -2.82
C LEU A 175 -15.14 0.80 -1.40
N LYS A 176 -14.34 1.20 -0.43
CA LYS A 176 -14.56 0.89 0.98
C LYS A 176 -15.48 1.94 1.61
N GLY A 177 -16.53 1.48 2.29
CA GLY A 177 -17.42 2.33 3.08
C GLY A 177 -18.54 2.98 2.27
N GLU A 178 -19.10 4.05 2.84
CA GLU A 178 -20.27 4.73 2.30
C GLU A 178 -19.93 5.82 1.28
N ALA A 179 -20.97 6.31 0.62
CA ALA A 179 -20.84 7.31 -0.43
C ALA A 179 -20.24 8.62 0.08
N THR A 180 -19.12 9.05 -0.51
CA THR A 180 -18.36 10.23 -0.07
C THR A 180 -18.44 11.35 -1.10
N ASP A 181 -18.42 12.60 -0.63
CA ASP A 181 -18.41 13.75 -1.50
C ASP A 181 -16.98 14.03 -1.98
N LEU A 182 -16.76 14.12 -3.28
CA LEU A 182 -15.49 14.45 -3.92
C LEU A 182 -15.61 15.71 -4.78
N ARG A 183 -14.47 16.32 -5.09
CA ARG A 183 -14.39 17.43 -6.03
C ARG A 183 -13.62 17.01 -7.28
N ILE A 184 -14.01 17.53 -8.42
CA ILE A 184 -13.26 17.38 -9.66
C ILE A 184 -11.97 18.21 -9.57
N SER A 185 -10.82 17.56 -9.76
CA SER A 185 -9.48 18.16 -9.67
C SER A 185 -8.96 18.67 -11.02
N ILE A 186 -9.50 18.16 -12.13
CA ILE A 186 -9.08 18.49 -13.49
C ILE A 186 -10.02 19.50 -14.17
N GLU A 187 -9.51 20.22 -15.17
CA GLU A 187 -10.29 21.26 -15.89
C GLU A 187 -11.58 20.74 -16.52
N LYS A 188 -11.56 19.52 -17.08
CA LYS A 188 -12.72 18.86 -17.68
C LYS A 188 -12.71 17.36 -17.39
N ALA A 189 -13.68 16.91 -16.60
CA ALA A 189 -13.93 15.51 -16.33
C ALA A 189 -15.11 15.02 -17.16
N PHE A 190 -14.85 14.22 -18.20
CA PHE A 190 -15.92 13.69 -19.03
C PHE A 190 -16.80 12.71 -18.26
N LEU A 191 -18.09 12.75 -18.56
CA LEU A 191 -19.07 11.80 -18.04
C LEU A 191 -19.18 10.61 -18.98
N TYR A 192 -19.33 9.43 -18.39
CA TYR A 192 -19.44 8.15 -19.09
C TYR A 192 -20.76 7.47 -18.72
N SER A 193 -21.37 6.76 -19.67
CA SER A 193 -22.59 6.02 -19.41
C SER A 193 -22.34 4.69 -18.70
N ASP A 194 -21.13 4.13 -18.80
CA ASP A 194 -20.66 2.94 -18.08
C ASP A 194 -19.22 3.14 -17.58
N ALA A 195 -18.70 2.21 -16.79
CA ALA A 195 -17.31 2.19 -16.30
C ALA A 195 -16.32 1.74 -17.39
N ALA A 196 -16.36 2.36 -18.56
CA ALA A 196 -15.56 1.99 -19.73
C ALA A 196 -15.25 3.20 -20.63
N GLU A 197 -14.03 3.27 -21.16
CA GLU A 197 -13.56 4.40 -21.96
C GLU A 197 -14.40 4.66 -23.23
N ASN A 198 -14.89 3.60 -23.87
CA ASN A 198 -15.73 3.69 -25.07
C ASN A 198 -17.16 4.20 -24.78
N SER A 199 -17.55 4.35 -23.52
CA SER A 199 -18.88 4.83 -23.10
C SER A 199 -18.93 6.34 -22.82
N LYS A 200 -17.89 7.06 -23.26
CA LYS A 200 -17.74 8.51 -23.10
C LYS A 200 -18.92 9.27 -23.72
N THR A 201 -19.50 10.17 -22.93
CA THR A 201 -20.57 11.07 -23.39
C THR A 201 -20.01 12.43 -23.81
N LYS A 202 -20.86 13.28 -24.39
CA LYS A 202 -20.52 14.69 -24.69
C LYS A 202 -20.54 15.60 -23.46
N SER A 203 -21.09 15.12 -22.34
CA SER A 203 -21.19 15.88 -21.10
C SER A 203 -19.91 15.77 -20.28
N TYR A 204 -19.60 16.80 -19.51
CA TYR A 204 -18.47 16.85 -18.62
C TYR A 204 -18.80 17.68 -17.38
N LEU A 205 -18.06 17.44 -16.31
CA LEU A 205 -17.95 18.29 -15.15
C LEU A 205 -16.68 19.13 -15.28
N ILE A 206 -16.66 20.27 -14.60
CA ILE A 206 -15.49 21.15 -14.56
C ILE A 206 -14.82 21.08 -13.20
N LYS A 207 -13.58 21.54 -13.15
CA LYS A 207 -12.81 21.67 -11.91
C LYS A 207 -13.62 22.39 -10.83
N GLY A 208 -13.61 21.83 -9.62
CA GLY A 208 -14.33 22.35 -8.47
C GLY A 208 -15.78 21.86 -8.33
N ASP A 209 -16.36 21.24 -9.36
CA ASP A 209 -17.67 20.60 -9.23
C ASP A 209 -17.64 19.52 -8.14
N VAL A 210 -18.67 19.49 -7.29
CA VAL A 210 -18.82 18.50 -6.21
C VAL A 210 -19.70 17.36 -6.67
N VAL A 211 -19.24 16.14 -6.44
CA VAL A 211 -19.97 14.91 -6.75
C VAL A 211 -20.04 14.00 -5.54
N LYS A 212 -21.13 13.25 -5.40
CA LYS A 212 -21.23 12.17 -4.43
C LYS A 212 -20.87 10.84 -5.10
N VAL A 213 -19.82 10.19 -4.65
CA VAL A 213 -19.34 8.91 -5.21
C VAL A 213 -19.91 7.77 -4.40
N ALA A 214 -20.52 6.81 -5.08
CA ALA A 214 -21.15 5.64 -4.43
C ALA A 214 -20.54 4.30 -4.82
N GLU A 215 -19.74 4.25 -5.89
CA GLU A 215 -19.21 2.99 -6.43
C GLU A 215 -17.89 3.25 -7.15
N TYR A 216 -16.98 2.27 -7.09
CA TYR A 216 -15.78 2.21 -7.91
C TYR A 216 -15.82 0.93 -8.76
N LYS A 217 -15.46 1.04 -10.04
CA LYS A 217 -15.33 -0.10 -10.95
C LYS A 217 -14.33 0.20 -12.05
N SER A 218 -13.33 -0.66 -12.23
CA SER A 218 -12.43 -0.65 -13.39
C SER A 218 -11.75 0.70 -13.67
N GLY A 219 -11.41 1.46 -12.61
CA GLY A 219 -10.81 2.79 -12.72
C GLY A 219 -11.79 3.96 -12.83
N PHE A 220 -13.09 3.70 -12.73
CA PHE A 220 -14.15 4.72 -12.77
C PHE A 220 -14.89 4.82 -11.44
N LEU A 221 -15.42 6.00 -11.17
CA LEU A 221 -16.26 6.33 -10.03
C LEU A 221 -17.68 6.62 -10.50
N LYS A 222 -18.68 5.98 -9.88
CA LYS A 222 -20.09 6.29 -10.12
C LYS A 222 -20.46 7.49 -9.27
N ALA A 223 -20.61 8.62 -9.94
CA ALA A 223 -20.80 9.93 -9.34
C ALA A 223 -22.23 10.41 -9.57
N SER A 224 -22.85 10.90 -8.49
CA SER A 224 -24.10 11.65 -8.52
C SER A 224 -23.78 13.13 -8.39
N TYR A 225 -24.27 13.97 -9.32
CA TYR A 225 -24.08 15.41 -9.26
C TYR A 225 -25.41 16.14 -9.42
N LYS A 226 -25.55 17.27 -8.73
CA LYS A 226 -26.75 18.10 -8.79
C LYS A 226 -26.65 19.06 -9.96
N MET A 227 -27.50 18.89 -10.97
CA MET A 227 -27.59 19.77 -12.13
C MET A 227 -28.17 21.14 -11.73
N LYS A 228 -27.98 22.16 -12.58
CA LYS A 228 -28.54 23.52 -12.39
C LYS A 228 -30.07 23.55 -12.19
N ASN A 229 -30.79 22.58 -12.76
CA ASN A 229 -32.24 22.44 -12.61
C ASN A 229 -32.66 21.74 -11.30
N GLY A 230 -31.71 21.45 -10.41
CA GLY A 230 -31.94 20.77 -9.13
C GLY A 230 -32.03 19.24 -9.21
N LYS A 231 -32.12 18.65 -10.41
CA LYS A 231 -32.14 17.18 -10.58
C LYS A 231 -30.73 16.60 -10.43
N TYR A 232 -30.66 15.35 -9.98
CA TYR A 232 -29.40 14.62 -9.93
C TYR A 232 -29.18 13.88 -11.24
N LEU A 233 -27.95 13.93 -11.75
CA LEU A 233 -27.49 13.07 -12.82
C LEU A 233 -26.42 12.11 -12.27
N ILE A 234 -26.64 10.81 -12.51
CA ILE A 234 -25.73 9.75 -12.09
C ILE A 234 -24.99 9.25 -13.33
N ARG A 235 -23.66 9.39 -13.33
CA ARG A 235 -22.77 8.97 -14.41
C ARG A 235 -21.43 8.49 -13.86
N TRP A 236 -20.67 7.82 -14.70
CA TRP A 236 -19.30 7.44 -14.38
C TRP A 236 -18.32 8.56 -14.72
N VAL A 237 -17.29 8.74 -13.91
CA VAL A 237 -16.14 9.62 -14.15
C VAL A 237 -14.86 8.83 -13.92
N SER A 238 -13.77 9.17 -14.62
CA SER A 238 -12.48 8.51 -14.37
C SER A 238 -11.98 8.85 -12.96
N LEU A 239 -11.39 7.87 -12.28
CA LEU A 239 -10.73 8.09 -10.98
C LEU A 239 -9.67 9.20 -11.05
N SER A 240 -8.95 9.33 -12.17
CA SER A 240 -7.96 10.40 -12.34
C SER A 240 -8.56 11.81 -12.39
N SER A 241 -9.88 11.94 -12.47
CA SER A 241 -10.57 13.24 -12.47
C SER A 241 -10.73 13.85 -11.09
N VAL A 242 -10.43 13.10 -10.02
CA VAL A 242 -10.57 13.55 -8.63
C VAL A 242 -9.27 13.49 -7.83
N ILE A 243 -8.20 12.94 -8.41
CA ILE A 243 -6.85 12.89 -7.82
C ILE A 243 -6.09 14.18 -8.12
#